data_AF-A0A940TWI4-F1
#
_entry.id   AF-A0A940TWI4-F1
#
_cell.length_a   1.000
_cell.length_b   1.000
_cell.length_c   1.000
_cell.angle_alpha   90.00
_cell.angle_beta   90.00
_cell.angle_gamma   90.00
#
_symmetry.space_group_name_H-M   'P 1'
#
loop_
_entity.id
_entity.type
_entity.pdbx_description
1 polymer ?
#
loop_
_entity_poly.entity_id
_entity_poly.type
_entity_poly.pdbx_seq_one_letter_code
_entity_poly.pdbx_strand_id
1 'polypeptide(L)'
;METPDVNQQPVAEQWPGLHSKIFNPKKSPIKRYKEMVIGKRGWGTLLWYEMTLLFFGLLPGALGMVLRQIFYKPLFKKVGKNVVFGRNLVIRHPHKIVFGDNVIIDDDCTLDAKGEENEGIVFGDMVTLGRFSAVICKDADIHIGSHVNIGSTVKLIVANQGKILVGNSIDIGSGCHFSAGSYDYSDADVLPSSRRLQTKG
;
A
#
# COMPACT_ATOMS: atom_id res chain seq x y z
N MET A 1 -48.53 -1.44 -0.68
CA MET A 1 -47.23 -2.12 -0.52
C MET A 1 -46.36 -1.18 0.28
N GLU A 2 -46.30 -1.38 1.58
CA GLU A 2 -45.42 -0.61 2.46
C GLU A 2 -43.98 -1.03 2.15
N THR A 3 -43.16 -0.06 1.78
CA THR A 3 -41.71 -0.23 1.68
C THR A 3 -41.18 -0.65 3.05
N PRO A 4 -40.50 -1.80 3.19
CA PRO A 4 -39.93 -2.19 4.47
C PRO A 4 -38.95 -1.11 4.93
N ASP A 5 -39.12 -0.67 6.18
CA ASP A 5 -38.27 0.31 6.86
C ASP A 5 -36.87 -0.29 7.05
N VAL A 6 -35.91 0.19 6.25
CA VAL A 6 -34.52 -0.30 6.20
C VAL A 6 -33.73 0.07 7.46
N ASN A 7 -34.31 0.83 8.40
CA ASN A 7 -33.61 1.35 9.59
C ASN A 7 -33.72 0.49 10.86
N GLN A 8 -34.30 -0.70 10.82
CA GLN A 8 -34.56 -1.52 12.03
C GLN A 8 -33.82 -2.85 12.09
N GLN A 9 -32.63 -2.94 11.51
CA GLN A 9 -31.71 -4.04 11.82
C GLN A 9 -30.51 -3.53 12.62
N PRO A 10 -30.13 -4.18 13.73
CA PRO A 10 -28.97 -3.77 14.51
C PRO A 10 -27.74 -3.90 13.61
N VAL A 11 -27.16 -2.76 13.21
CA VAL A 11 -25.90 -2.71 12.48
C VAL A 11 -24.90 -3.53 13.27
N ALA A 12 -24.55 -4.71 12.74
CA ALA A 12 -23.65 -5.64 13.39
C ALA A 12 -22.41 -4.89 13.91
N GLU A 13 -22.01 -5.16 15.16
CA GLU A 13 -20.87 -4.55 15.86
C GLU A 13 -19.49 -4.75 15.17
N GLN A 14 -19.46 -5.15 13.90
CA GLN A 14 -18.25 -5.23 13.09
C GLN A 14 -18.02 -3.93 12.33
N TRP A 15 -17.13 -3.11 12.88
CA TRP A 15 -16.67 -1.91 12.20
C TRP A 15 -15.95 -2.25 10.90
N PRO A 16 -16.26 -1.55 9.78
CA PRO A 16 -15.68 -1.87 8.50
C PRO A 16 -14.20 -1.46 8.42
N GLY A 17 -13.38 -2.37 7.87
CA GLY A 17 -12.05 -2.08 7.36
C GLY A 17 -11.15 -1.28 8.31
N LEU A 18 -10.87 -0.02 7.97
CA LEU A 18 -9.91 0.84 8.70
C LEU A 18 -10.44 1.30 10.07
N HIS A 19 -11.76 1.38 10.25
CA HIS A 19 -12.37 1.83 11.50
C HIS A 19 -12.01 0.88 12.65
N SER A 20 -12.10 -0.44 12.41
CA SER A 20 -11.74 -1.46 13.40
C SER A 20 -10.27 -1.42 13.81
N LYS A 21 -9.37 -0.88 12.96
CA LYS A 21 -7.95 -0.72 13.31
C LYS A 21 -7.66 0.59 14.03
N ILE A 22 -8.35 1.68 13.68
CA ILE A 22 -8.09 3.01 14.23
C ILE A 22 -8.70 3.19 15.61
N PHE A 23 -9.97 2.83 15.84
CA PHE A 23 -10.63 3.11 17.13
C PHE A 23 -10.86 1.88 18.01
N ASN A 24 -10.17 0.75 17.78
CA ASN A 24 -10.25 -0.41 18.69
C ASN A 24 -9.71 -0.05 20.08
N PRO A 25 -10.57 0.08 21.12
CA PRO A 25 -10.22 0.65 22.42
C PRO A 25 -9.16 -0.16 23.19
N LYS A 26 -8.90 -1.42 22.79
CA LYS A 26 -8.01 -2.34 23.51
C LYS A 26 -6.51 -2.17 23.24
N LYS A 27 -6.09 -1.27 22.32
CA LYS A 27 -4.66 -1.03 22.02
C LYS A 27 -4.25 0.42 22.30
N SER A 28 -3.05 0.65 22.84
CA SER A 28 -2.47 2.00 22.98
C SER A 28 -2.34 2.70 21.62
N PRO A 29 -2.62 4.02 21.49
CA PRO A 29 -2.58 4.76 20.23
C PRO A 29 -1.27 4.62 19.45
N ILE A 30 -0.13 4.67 20.15
CA ILE A 30 1.20 4.52 19.55
C ILE A 30 1.39 3.12 18.96
N LYS A 31 0.86 2.09 19.63
CA LYS A 31 0.92 0.70 19.13
C LYS A 31 0.08 0.55 17.86
N ARG A 32 -1.09 1.20 17.79
CA ARG A 32 -1.93 1.23 16.56
C ARG A 32 -1.20 1.92 15.41
N TYR A 33 -0.57 3.07 15.67
CA TYR A 33 0.22 3.80 14.68
C TYR A 33 1.36 2.93 14.13
N LYS A 34 2.14 2.31 15.02
CA LYS A 34 3.23 1.40 14.65
C LYS A 34 2.74 0.28 13.72
N GLU A 35 1.66 -0.40 14.11
CA GLU A 35 1.06 -1.46 13.29
C GLU A 35 0.56 -0.93 11.93
N MET A 36 0.05 0.31 11.86
CA MET A 36 -0.41 0.91 10.61
C MET A 36 0.72 1.32 9.66
N VAL A 37 1.87 1.73 10.18
CA VAL A 37 2.98 2.27 9.39
C VAL A 37 4.02 1.20 9.07
N ILE A 38 4.52 0.48 10.08
CA ILE A 38 5.62 -0.49 9.89
C ILE A 38 5.17 -1.95 10.09
N GLY A 39 3.92 -2.19 10.48
CA GLY A 39 3.40 -3.54 10.74
C GLY A 39 3.94 -4.12 12.05
N LYS A 40 4.24 -5.44 12.04
CA LYS A 40 4.71 -6.19 13.22
C LYS A 40 6.19 -5.95 13.58
N ARG A 41 6.89 -5.03 12.90
CA ARG A 41 8.32 -4.73 13.13
C ARG A 41 8.59 -4.07 14.50
N GLY A 42 9.87 -4.11 14.88
CA GLY A 42 10.38 -3.56 16.13
C GLY A 42 10.34 -2.03 16.17
N TRP A 43 10.43 -1.47 17.37
CA TRP A 43 10.38 -0.02 17.60
C TRP A 43 11.53 0.74 16.94
N GLY A 44 12.71 0.12 16.79
CA GLY A 44 13.84 0.72 16.08
C GLY A 44 13.56 0.98 14.60
N THR A 45 12.82 0.09 13.92
CA THR A 45 12.38 0.35 12.52
C THR A 45 11.44 1.54 12.44
N LEU A 46 10.58 1.73 13.45
CA LEU A 46 9.68 2.89 13.50
C LEU A 46 10.49 4.17 13.64
N LEU A 47 11.43 4.19 14.59
CA LEU A 47 12.27 5.36 14.81
C LEU A 47 13.08 5.71 13.55
N TRP A 48 13.68 4.70 12.90
CA TRP A 48 14.40 4.93 11.65
C TRP A 48 13.49 5.46 10.54
N TYR A 49 12.28 4.90 10.40
CA TYR A 49 11.28 5.39 9.47
C TYR A 49 10.94 6.87 9.73
N GLU A 50 10.57 7.23 10.96
CA GLU A 50 10.21 8.62 11.31
C GLU A 50 11.37 9.58 11.05
N MET A 51 12.58 9.23 11.46
CA MET A 51 13.76 10.08 11.27
C MET A 51 14.05 10.29 9.79
N THR A 52 14.02 9.23 8.98
CA THR A 52 14.33 9.35 7.55
C THR A 52 13.27 10.17 6.80
N LEU A 53 11.99 10.01 7.14
CA LEU A 53 10.93 10.83 6.57
C LEU A 53 11.00 12.30 7.04
N LEU A 54 11.27 12.54 8.32
CA LEU A 54 11.34 13.88 8.90
C LEU A 54 12.46 14.71 8.29
N PHE A 55 13.66 14.15 8.13
CA PHE A 55 14.83 14.89 7.65
C PHE A 55 14.96 14.90 6.11
N PHE A 56 14.59 13.81 5.43
CA PHE A 56 14.89 13.63 4.01
C PHE A 56 13.65 13.53 3.11
N GLY A 57 12.46 13.34 3.68
CA GLY A 57 11.23 13.12 2.93
C GLY A 57 10.82 14.31 2.04
N LEU A 58 11.01 15.54 2.51
CA LEU A 58 10.61 16.76 1.77
C LEU A 58 11.77 17.51 1.11
N LEU A 59 13.02 17.12 1.36
CA LEU A 59 14.20 17.87 0.92
C LEU A 59 14.24 17.94 -0.62
N PRO A 60 14.18 19.15 -1.23
CA PRO A 60 14.22 19.31 -2.67
C PRO A 60 15.61 19.12 -3.28
N GLY A 61 15.65 18.93 -4.60
CA GLY A 61 16.87 18.88 -5.39
C GLY A 61 17.62 17.55 -5.39
N ALA A 62 18.75 17.53 -6.09
CA ALA A 62 19.59 16.34 -6.29
C ALA A 62 20.15 15.78 -4.98
N LEU A 63 20.51 16.66 -4.04
CA LEU A 63 20.98 16.24 -2.70
C LEU A 63 19.91 15.43 -1.97
N GLY A 64 18.66 15.89 -1.97
CA GLY A 64 17.54 15.16 -1.38
C GLY A 64 17.31 13.81 -2.05
N MET A 65 17.45 13.74 -3.36
CA MET A 65 17.32 12.49 -4.12
C MET A 65 18.38 11.44 -3.68
N VAL A 66 19.65 11.84 -3.59
CA VAL A 66 20.74 10.95 -3.15
C VAL A 66 20.56 10.53 -1.69
N LEU A 67 20.19 11.46 -0.81
CA LEU A 67 19.95 11.14 0.60
C LEU A 67 18.81 10.13 0.74
N ARG A 68 17.67 10.34 0.07
CA ARG A 68 16.56 9.36 0.08
C ARG A 68 16.99 8.00 -0.46
N GLN A 69 17.76 7.96 -1.54
CA GLN A 69 18.29 6.71 -2.10
C GLN A 69 19.10 5.89 -1.07
N ILE A 70 19.90 6.56 -0.24
CA ILE A 70 20.73 5.89 0.78
C ILE A 70 19.88 5.52 2.01
N PHE A 71 19.13 6.48 2.55
CA PHE A 71 18.45 6.34 3.84
C PHE A 71 17.17 5.51 3.78
N TYR A 72 16.48 5.46 2.63
CA TYR A 72 15.26 4.68 2.47
C TYR A 72 15.55 3.20 2.21
N LYS A 73 16.72 2.87 1.65
CA LYS A 73 17.13 1.50 1.32
C LYS A 73 16.90 0.48 2.46
N PRO A 74 17.30 0.71 3.73
CA PRO A 74 17.08 -0.25 4.81
C PRO A 74 15.62 -0.37 5.28
N LEU A 75 14.72 0.53 4.87
CA LEU A 75 13.29 0.41 5.22
C LEU A 75 12.62 -0.73 4.46
N PHE A 76 13.03 -0.92 3.20
CA PHE A 76 12.39 -1.82 2.27
C PHE A 76 12.88 -3.27 2.40
N LYS A 77 12.12 -4.22 1.81
CA LYS A 77 12.53 -5.63 1.79
C LYS A 77 13.79 -5.84 0.94
N LYS A 78 13.80 -5.23 -0.25
CA LYS A 78 14.90 -5.24 -1.20
C LYS A 78 14.81 -4.00 -2.07
N VAL A 79 15.96 -3.37 -2.33
CA VAL A 79 16.10 -2.27 -3.28
C VAL A 79 17.26 -2.60 -4.20
N GLY A 80 17.00 -2.61 -5.52
CA GLY A 80 18.00 -2.81 -6.54
C GLY A 80 18.97 -1.63 -6.71
N LYS A 81 19.71 -1.66 -7.82
CA LYS A 81 20.64 -0.61 -8.24
C LYS A 81 19.87 0.55 -8.88
N ASN A 82 20.37 1.76 -8.71
CA ASN A 82 19.84 2.95 -9.37
C ASN A 82 18.32 3.18 -9.16
N VAL A 83 17.85 2.94 -7.93
CA VAL A 83 16.45 3.25 -7.57
C VAL A 83 16.35 4.70 -7.10
N VAL A 84 15.41 5.45 -7.68
CA VAL A 84 15.14 6.85 -7.38
C VAL A 84 13.86 6.96 -6.55
N PHE A 85 13.94 7.67 -5.43
CA PHE A 85 12.80 8.00 -4.59
C PHE A 85 12.54 9.50 -4.61
N GLY A 86 11.34 9.87 -5.07
CA GLY A 86 10.81 11.22 -5.06
C GLY A 86 10.55 11.73 -3.64
N ARG A 87 10.04 12.95 -3.56
CA ARG A 87 9.68 13.63 -2.32
C ARG A 87 8.30 13.21 -1.86
N ASN A 88 8.04 13.40 -0.58
CA ASN A 88 6.72 13.23 0.01
C ASN A 88 6.07 11.86 -0.26
N LEU A 89 6.90 10.80 -0.25
CA LEU A 89 6.40 9.44 -0.41
C LEU A 89 5.65 8.98 0.85
N VAL A 90 4.44 8.47 0.67
CA VAL A 90 3.70 7.80 1.74
C VAL A 90 4.02 6.32 1.69
N ILE A 91 4.81 5.82 2.63
CA ILE A 91 5.27 4.43 2.63
C ILE A 91 4.69 3.70 3.83
N ARG A 92 4.00 2.59 3.59
CA ARG A 92 3.42 1.76 4.65
C ARG A 92 3.80 0.31 4.42
N HIS A 93 4.19 -0.36 5.50
CA HIS A 93 4.73 -1.71 5.53
C HIS A 93 5.91 -1.87 4.56
N PRO A 94 6.94 -1.01 4.63
CA PRO A 94 8.03 -0.98 3.64
C PRO A 94 8.77 -2.31 3.51
N HIS A 95 8.84 -3.09 4.59
CA HIS A 95 9.43 -4.42 4.63
C HIS A 95 8.76 -5.48 3.75
N LYS A 96 7.63 -5.15 3.12
CA LYS A 96 6.92 -5.97 2.14
C LYS A 96 7.04 -5.43 0.71
N ILE A 97 7.89 -4.42 0.49
CA ILE A 97 8.08 -3.79 -0.82
C ILE A 97 9.45 -4.18 -1.37
N VAL A 98 9.45 -4.63 -2.62
CA VAL A 98 10.64 -5.02 -3.38
C VAL A 98 10.75 -4.15 -4.62
N PHE A 99 11.96 -3.61 -4.85
CA PHE A 99 12.31 -2.93 -6.08
C PHE A 99 13.41 -3.69 -6.83
N GLY A 100 13.25 -3.82 -8.14
CA GLY A 100 14.31 -4.20 -9.07
C GLY A 100 15.32 -3.08 -9.30
N ASP A 101 16.08 -3.20 -10.38
CA ASP A 101 17.09 -2.24 -10.81
C ASP A 101 16.48 -1.15 -11.70
N ASN A 102 17.01 0.08 -11.63
CA ASN A 102 16.59 1.23 -12.44
C ASN A 102 15.10 1.60 -12.27
N VAL A 103 14.61 1.58 -11.02
CA VAL A 103 13.22 1.94 -10.71
C VAL A 103 13.12 3.41 -10.32
N ILE A 104 12.13 4.12 -10.85
CA ILE A 104 11.83 5.51 -10.50
C ILE A 104 10.46 5.55 -9.82
N ILE A 105 10.44 6.02 -8.57
CA ILE A 105 9.22 6.36 -7.85
C ILE A 105 9.20 7.87 -7.71
N ASP A 106 8.32 8.54 -8.46
CA ASP A 106 8.26 10.00 -8.50
C ASP A 106 7.60 10.59 -7.25
N ASP A 107 7.63 11.92 -7.13
CA ASP A 107 7.11 12.69 -6.02
C ASP A 107 5.64 12.33 -5.70
N ASP A 108 5.28 12.43 -4.42
CA ASP A 108 3.90 12.36 -3.91
C ASP A 108 3.22 11.00 -4.15
N CYS A 109 3.99 9.94 -4.43
CA CYS A 109 3.47 8.60 -4.57
C CYS A 109 3.14 7.95 -3.23
N THR A 110 2.12 7.08 -3.24
CA THR A 110 1.74 6.25 -2.09
C THR A 110 2.06 4.79 -2.36
N LEU A 111 2.89 4.18 -1.50
CA LEU A 111 3.21 2.76 -1.51
C LEU A 111 2.74 2.13 -0.20
N ASP A 112 1.61 1.44 -0.22
CA ASP A 112 1.01 0.84 0.97
C ASP A 112 0.92 -0.68 0.83
N ALA A 113 1.87 -1.42 1.40
CA ALA A 113 1.93 -2.88 1.31
C ALA A 113 1.24 -3.59 2.49
N LYS A 114 0.21 -2.98 3.09
CA LYS A 114 -0.49 -3.55 4.26
C LYS A 114 -1.05 -4.94 3.99
N GLY A 115 -0.95 -5.77 5.03
CA GLY A 115 -1.54 -7.08 5.13
C GLY A 115 -0.76 -7.93 6.12
N GLU A 116 -1.33 -9.07 6.52
CA GLU A 116 -0.68 -9.96 7.49
C GLU A 116 0.13 -11.02 6.75
N GLU A 117 -0.52 -11.78 5.86
CA GLU A 117 0.04 -12.98 5.22
C GLU A 117 0.45 -12.74 3.75
N ASN A 118 0.23 -11.53 3.22
CA ASN A 118 0.56 -11.19 1.85
C ASN A 118 2.06 -10.92 1.62
N GLU A 119 2.52 -11.11 0.38
CA GLU A 119 3.88 -10.79 -0.07
C GLU A 119 4.13 -9.27 -0.11
N GLY A 120 3.14 -8.51 -0.59
CA GLY A 120 3.15 -7.05 -0.64
C GLY A 120 3.18 -6.47 -2.04
N ILE A 121 4.20 -5.64 -2.32
CA ILE A 121 4.36 -4.93 -3.59
C ILE A 121 5.72 -5.29 -4.19
N VAL A 122 5.71 -5.72 -5.45
CA VAL A 122 6.93 -6.04 -6.19
C VAL A 122 7.00 -5.21 -7.46
N PHE A 123 8.08 -4.46 -7.62
CA PHE A 123 8.46 -3.78 -8.86
C PHE A 123 9.61 -4.53 -9.52
N GLY A 124 9.48 -4.84 -10.80
CA GLY A 124 10.55 -5.35 -11.65
C GLY A 124 11.62 -4.31 -11.96
N ASP A 125 12.41 -4.56 -12.99
CA ASP A 125 13.48 -3.67 -13.43
C ASP A 125 12.96 -2.61 -14.41
N MET A 126 13.59 -1.44 -14.47
CA MET A 126 13.23 -0.37 -15.42
C MET A 126 11.75 0.04 -15.30
N VAL A 127 11.27 0.22 -14.07
CA VAL A 127 9.90 0.64 -13.80
C VAL A 127 9.85 2.12 -13.45
N THR A 128 8.91 2.86 -14.02
CA THR A 128 8.61 4.24 -13.64
C THR A 128 7.21 4.33 -13.06
N LEU A 129 7.08 4.95 -11.89
CA LEU A 129 5.81 5.31 -11.27
C LEU A 129 5.71 6.83 -11.21
N GLY A 130 4.86 7.40 -12.05
CA GLY A 130 4.65 8.84 -12.16
C GLY A 130 3.96 9.45 -10.94
N ARG A 131 4.09 10.78 -10.81
CA ARG A 131 3.66 11.58 -9.65
C ARG A 131 2.23 11.28 -9.20
N PHE A 132 1.97 11.42 -7.91
CA PHE A 132 0.63 11.26 -7.31
C PHE A 132 -0.01 9.88 -7.51
N SER A 133 0.76 8.88 -7.95
CA SER A 133 0.26 7.53 -8.14
C SER A 133 0.24 6.76 -6.82
N ALA A 134 -0.69 5.81 -6.70
CA ALA A 134 -0.88 5.02 -5.50
C ALA A 134 -0.89 3.53 -5.83
N VAL A 135 -0.04 2.77 -5.16
CA VAL A 135 0.02 1.30 -5.19
C VAL A 135 -0.33 0.80 -3.79
N ILE A 136 -1.52 0.25 -3.63
CA ILE A 136 -2.12 -0.03 -2.32
C ILE A 136 -2.58 -1.49 -2.25
N CYS A 137 -2.00 -2.22 -1.32
CA CYS A 137 -2.40 -3.56 -0.91
C CYS A 137 -3.16 -3.50 0.42
N LYS A 138 -4.22 -4.29 0.52
CA LYS A 138 -4.95 -4.57 1.76
C LYS A 138 -5.09 -6.08 1.93
N ASP A 139 -4.05 -6.72 2.45
CA ASP A 139 -3.95 -8.18 2.58
C ASP A 139 -4.05 -8.91 1.23
N ALA A 140 -3.28 -8.40 0.26
CA ALA A 140 -3.29 -8.80 -1.14
C ALA A 140 -1.97 -8.38 -1.82
N ASP A 141 -1.76 -8.77 -3.07
CA ASP A 141 -0.47 -8.63 -3.75
C ASP A 141 -0.54 -7.85 -5.07
N ILE A 142 0.44 -6.97 -5.29
CA ILE A 142 0.63 -6.25 -6.57
C ILE A 142 2.02 -6.55 -7.10
N HIS A 143 2.10 -7.10 -8.31
CA HIS A 143 3.35 -7.37 -9.00
C HIS A 143 3.36 -6.59 -10.30
N ILE A 144 4.36 -5.73 -10.44
CA ILE A 144 4.62 -4.96 -11.64
C ILE A 144 5.87 -5.53 -12.29
N GLY A 145 5.74 -5.99 -13.52
CA GLY A 145 6.83 -6.55 -14.33
C GLY A 145 7.92 -5.53 -14.65
N SER A 146 8.87 -5.94 -15.48
CA SER A 146 9.98 -5.10 -15.91
C SER A 146 9.60 -4.27 -17.14
N HIS A 147 10.29 -3.14 -17.34
CA HIS A 147 10.09 -2.24 -18.47
C HIS A 147 8.65 -1.69 -18.50
N VAL A 148 8.17 -1.22 -17.36
CA VAL A 148 6.81 -0.69 -17.20
C VAL A 148 6.87 0.79 -16.91
N ASN A 149 6.10 1.57 -17.63
CA ASN A 149 5.99 3.00 -17.43
C ASN A 149 4.55 3.34 -17.03
N ILE A 150 4.40 3.81 -15.80
CA ILE A 150 3.11 4.18 -15.21
C ILE A 150 3.06 5.70 -15.13
N GLY A 151 2.07 6.29 -15.81
CA GLY A 151 1.83 7.73 -15.82
C GLY A 151 1.48 8.31 -14.45
N SER A 152 1.17 9.60 -14.42
CA SER A 152 0.82 10.29 -13.17
C SER A 152 -0.61 9.99 -12.74
N THR A 153 -0.89 10.07 -11.44
CA THR A 153 -2.24 9.93 -10.86
C THR A 153 -2.86 8.55 -11.11
N VAL A 154 -2.04 7.51 -11.33
CA VAL A 154 -2.52 6.14 -11.50
C VAL A 154 -2.78 5.50 -10.14
N LYS A 155 -3.85 4.72 -10.04
CA LYS A 155 -4.21 4.00 -8.82
C LYS A 155 -4.27 2.50 -9.09
N LEU A 156 -3.41 1.73 -8.43
CA LEU A 156 -3.45 0.27 -8.37
C LEU A 156 -3.86 -0.12 -6.95
N ILE A 157 -5.08 -0.61 -6.77
CA ILE A 157 -5.62 -0.92 -5.45
C ILE A 157 -6.11 -2.36 -5.42
N VAL A 158 -5.54 -3.17 -4.55
CA VAL A 158 -5.96 -4.56 -4.35
C VAL A 158 -6.30 -4.84 -2.89
N ALA A 159 -7.35 -5.62 -2.66
CA ALA A 159 -7.78 -6.00 -1.32
C ALA A 159 -8.15 -7.48 -1.23
N ASN A 160 -8.22 -7.99 -0.01
CA ASN A 160 -8.86 -9.26 0.33
C ASN A 160 -8.35 -10.44 -0.51
N GLN A 161 -7.07 -10.78 -0.40
CA GLN A 161 -6.42 -11.89 -1.11
C GLN A 161 -6.51 -11.83 -2.65
N GLY A 162 -6.90 -10.67 -3.20
CA GLY A 162 -6.81 -10.42 -4.63
C GLY A 162 -5.36 -10.28 -5.11
N LYS A 163 -5.20 -10.24 -6.43
CA LYS A 163 -3.89 -10.00 -7.05
C LYS A 163 -4.03 -9.08 -8.26
N ILE A 164 -3.12 -8.13 -8.40
CA ILE A 164 -2.91 -7.38 -9.66
C ILE A 164 -1.54 -7.77 -10.21
N LEU A 165 -1.53 -8.24 -11.46
CA LEU A 165 -0.33 -8.59 -12.21
C LEU A 165 -0.24 -7.68 -13.42
N VAL A 166 0.72 -6.76 -13.42
CA VAL A 166 1.10 -5.98 -14.60
C VAL A 166 2.27 -6.69 -15.25
N GLY A 167 2.10 -7.11 -16.50
CA GLY A 167 3.15 -7.78 -17.27
C GLY A 167 4.36 -6.88 -17.60
N ASN A 168 5.27 -7.40 -18.41
CA ASN A 168 6.45 -6.65 -18.87
C ASN A 168 6.13 -5.79 -20.08
N SER A 169 6.88 -4.70 -20.29
CA SER A 169 6.77 -3.85 -21.48
C SER A 169 5.37 -3.24 -21.65
N ILE A 170 4.89 -2.56 -20.60
CA ILE A 170 3.56 -1.97 -20.55
C ILE A 170 3.66 -0.47 -20.28
N ASP A 171 2.91 0.32 -21.04
CA ASP A 171 2.62 1.71 -20.73
C ASP A 171 1.21 1.82 -20.13
N ILE A 172 1.10 2.44 -18.95
CA ILE A 172 -0.16 2.77 -18.30
C ILE A 172 -0.34 4.28 -18.35
N GLY A 173 -1.41 4.72 -19.04
CA GLY A 173 -1.76 6.14 -19.15
C GLY A 173 -2.04 6.80 -17.80
N SER A 174 -1.81 8.12 -17.74
CA SER A 174 -2.08 8.91 -16.53
C SER A 174 -3.57 8.89 -16.17
N GLY A 175 -3.88 8.85 -14.88
CA GLY A 175 -5.26 8.87 -14.36
C GLY A 175 -6.00 7.53 -14.39
N CYS A 176 -5.37 6.45 -14.85
CA CYS A 176 -5.99 5.12 -14.83
C CYS A 176 -6.23 4.60 -13.40
N HIS A 177 -7.29 3.81 -13.23
CA HIS A 177 -7.65 3.18 -11.96
C HIS A 177 -7.87 1.67 -12.16
N PHE A 178 -7.10 0.86 -11.45
CA PHE A 178 -7.23 -0.59 -11.45
C PHE A 178 -7.53 -1.05 -10.02
N SER A 179 -8.64 -1.76 -9.87
CA SER A 179 -9.07 -2.30 -8.59
C SER A 179 -9.35 -3.79 -8.70
N ALA A 180 -8.84 -4.57 -7.74
CA ALA A 180 -9.13 -5.99 -7.65
C ALA A 180 -9.35 -6.41 -6.18
N GLY A 181 -10.10 -7.49 -5.98
CA GLY A 181 -10.25 -8.09 -4.67
C GLY A 181 -11.30 -9.18 -4.63
N SER A 182 -11.19 -10.06 -3.65
CA SER A 182 -12.14 -11.13 -3.43
C SER A 182 -13.10 -10.71 -2.32
N TYR A 183 -14.40 -10.78 -2.58
CA TYR A 183 -15.43 -10.32 -1.65
C TYR A 183 -16.50 -11.39 -1.47
N ASP A 184 -16.88 -11.61 -0.22
CA ASP A 184 -17.99 -12.50 0.11
C ASP A 184 -19.31 -11.75 -0.01
N TYR A 185 -20.15 -12.18 -0.95
CA TYR A 185 -21.49 -11.64 -1.19
C TYR A 185 -22.60 -12.61 -0.74
N SER A 186 -22.29 -13.64 0.05
CA SER A 186 -23.26 -14.64 0.53
C SER A 186 -24.35 -14.07 1.44
N ASP A 187 -24.12 -12.89 2.03
CA ASP A 187 -25.07 -12.19 2.89
C ASP A 187 -25.18 -10.75 2.40
N ALA A 188 -26.39 -10.29 2.08
CA ALA A 188 -26.63 -8.95 1.56
C ALA A 188 -26.59 -7.87 2.66
N ASP A 189 -26.75 -8.26 3.92
CA ASP A 189 -26.89 -7.33 5.05
C ASP A 189 -25.51 -7.00 5.68
N VAL A 190 -24.45 -7.68 5.25
CA VAL A 190 -23.08 -7.49 5.76
C VAL A 190 -22.18 -6.93 4.68
N LEU A 191 -21.53 -5.79 4.97
CA LEU A 191 -20.55 -5.17 4.08
C LEU A 191 -19.52 -6.20 3.59
N PRO A 192 -19.37 -6.41 2.26
CA PRO A 192 -18.44 -7.41 1.73
C PRO A 192 -16.98 -7.16 2.14
N SER A 193 -16.65 -5.92 2.50
CA SER A 193 -15.32 -5.52 2.98
C SER A 193 -15.02 -5.85 4.45
N SER A 194 -16.03 -6.21 5.26
CA SER A 194 -15.83 -6.64 6.65
C SER A 194 -15.56 -8.14 6.78
N ARG A 195 -15.88 -8.93 5.75
CA ARG A 195 -15.67 -10.37 5.70
C ARG A 195 -14.46 -10.73 4.86
N ARG A 196 -13.67 -11.71 5.31
CA ARG A 196 -12.64 -12.35 4.51
C ARG A 196 -13.23 -13.60 3.90
N LEU A 197 -13.12 -13.76 2.58
CA LEU A 197 -13.27 -15.07 1.98
C LEU A 197 -12.11 -15.95 2.48
N GLN A 198 -12.41 -17.18 2.89
CA GLN A 198 -11.37 -18.20 3.01
C GLN A 198 -11.15 -18.77 1.61
N THR A 199 -10.06 -18.37 0.94
CA THR A 199 -9.60 -19.09 -0.25
C THR A 199 -9.22 -20.50 0.16
N LYS A 200 -9.91 -21.53 -0.36
CA LYS A 200 -9.43 -22.91 -0.26
C LYS A 200 -8.06 -22.97 -0.95
N GLY A 201 -7.03 -23.33 -0.19
CA GLY A 201 -5.67 -23.50 -0.68
C GLY A 201 -5.53 -24.64 -1.68
#